data_AF-A0A1V6S489-F1
#
_entry.id   AF-A0A1V6S489-F1
#
_cell.length_a   1.000
_cell.length_b   1.000
_cell.length_c   1.000
_cell.angle_alpha   90.00
_cell.angle_beta   90.00
_cell.angle_gamma   90.00
#
_symmetry.space_group_name_H-M   'P 1'
#
loop_
_entity.id
_entity.type
_entity.pdbx_description
1 polymer ?
#
loop_
_entity_poly.entity_id
_entity_poly.type
_entity_poly.pdbx_seq_one_letter_code
_entity_poly.pdbx_strand_id
1 'polypeptide(L)'
;MTGPKIACIGVIGKADNPLHISLFPPYSDSTIEFSFLLNSCLDIFDIRCKQTSIDQDLGLLHAIDERLAAYGWLTTTGVKLLIIVDLFGQEEASAGKQAGAAINGLRDSDVKPAFRALQSAYIQLLQNPFYSPDDHVPIPGNTASSLSACQPISNLKFVADVKRIGDSWAPGTSL
;
A
#
# COMPACT_ATOMS: atom_id res chain seq x y z
N MET A 1 -8.91 19.36 6.89
CA MET A 1 -8.46 19.38 5.48
C MET A 1 -9.19 18.27 4.76
N THR A 2 -10.20 18.64 3.97
CA THR A 2 -11.03 17.75 3.15
C THR A 2 -10.33 17.52 1.82
N GLY A 3 -9.77 16.34 1.61
CA GLY A 3 -9.04 15.98 0.40
C GLY A 3 -8.67 14.48 0.42
N PRO A 4 -8.18 13.94 -0.70
CA PRO A 4 -7.79 12.55 -0.79
C PRO A 4 -6.74 12.21 0.27
N LYS A 5 -6.90 11.05 0.93
CA LYS A 5 -5.97 10.56 1.95
C LYS A 5 -5.66 9.10 1.74
N ILE A 6 -4.47 8.68 2.16
CA ILE A 6 -4.14 7.25 2.15
C ILE A 6 -4.95 6.57 3.25
N ALA A 7 -5.72 5.54 2.88
CA ALA A 7 -6.47 4.70 3.80
C ALA A 7 -5.63 3.52 4.30
N CYS A 8 -4.83 2.92 3.41
CA CYS A 8 -4.01 1.75 3.74
C CYS A 8 -2.75 1.69 2.87
N ILE A 9 -1.64 1.27 3.47
CA ILE A 9 -0.40 0.93 2.78
C ILE A 9 -0.11 -0.55 3.04
N GLY A 10 0.00 -1.33 1.97
CA GLY A 10 0.36 -2.73 2.00
C GLY A 10 1.71 -2.97 1.32
N VAL A 11 2.55 -3.79 1.94
CA VAL A 11 3.80 -4.29 1.37
C VAL A 11 3.72 -5.81 1.37
N ILE A 12 3.77 -6.39 0.17
CA ILE A 12 3.62 -7.82 -0.05
C ILE A 12 4.93 -8.35 -0.65
N GLY A 13 5.42 -9.47 -0.10
CA GLY A 13 6.65 -10.11 -0.52
C GLY A 13 6.51 -10.83 -1.86
N LYS A 14 7.64 -11.33 -2.37
CA LYS A 14 7.73 -12.10 -3.61
C LYS A 14 6.91 -13.39 -3.62
N ALA A 15 6.60 -13.93 -2.44
CA ALA A 15 5.86 -15.19 -2.26
C ALA A 15 4.38 -14.92 -1.90
N ASP A 16 3.86 -13.74 -2.24
CA ASP A 16 2.49 -13.30 -1.95
C ASP A 16 2.15 -13.28 -0.45
N ASN A 17 3.18 -13.17 0.38
CA ASN A 17 3.04 -13.06 1.83
C ASN A 17 2.98 -11.57 2.24
N PRO A 18 2.02 -11.15 3.08
CA PRO A 18 1.96 -9.78 3.56
C PRO A 18 3.13 -9.51 4.51
N LEU A 19 4.06 -8.64 4.09
CA LEU A 19 5.21 -8.21 4.90
C LEU A 19 4.82 -7.12 5.90
N HIS A 20 3.97 -6.19 5.47
CA HIS A 20 3.52 -5.09 6.31
C HIS A 20 2.18 -4.53 5.81
N ILE A 21 1.25 -4.27 6.73
CA ILE A 21 -0.02 -3.60 6.46
C ILE A 21 -0.16 -2.49 7.49
N SER A 22 -0.27 -1.25 7.01
CA SER A 22 -0.49 -0.06 7.83
C SER A 22 -1.81 0.58 7.42
N LEU A 23 -2.71 0.70 8.40
CA LEU A 23 -4.03 1.33 8.24
C LEU A 23 -4.00 2.72 8.84
N PHE A 24 -4.65 3.66 8.14
CA PHE A 24 -4.73 5.04 8.55
C PHE A 24 -6.17 5.40 8.95
N PRO A 25 -6.38 6.25 9.97
CA PRO A 25 -7.72 6.67 10.37
C PRO A 25 -8.49 7.31 9.19
N PRO A 26 -9.78 7.01 8.99
CA PRO A 26 -10.73 6.40 9.95
C PRO A 26 -10.78 4.85 9.93
N TYR A 27 -10.00 4.18 9.10
CA TYR A 27 -10.13 2.74 8.82
C TYR A 27 -9.33 1.82 9.75
N SER A 28 -8.94 2.31 10.93
CA SER A 28 -8.04 1.59 11.84
C SER A 28 -8.62 0.25 12.36
N ASP A 29 -9.94 0.11 12.42
CA ASP A 29 -10.61 -1.12 12.88
C ASP A 29 -10.89 -2.13 11.74
N SER A 30 -10.80 -1.71 10.48
CA SER A 30 -11.16 -2.52 9.29
C SER A 30 -10.01 -3.43 8.80
N THR A 31 -9.16 -3.93 9.70
CA THR A 31 -7.94 -4.69 9.31
C THR A 31 -8.23 -5.89 8.40
N ILE A 32 -9.31 -6.62 8.68
CA ILE A 32 -9.69 -7.82 7.92
C ILE A 32 -10.19 -7.44 6.52
N GLU A 33 -10.99 -6.38 6.41
CA GLU A 33 -11.54 -5.91 5.14
C GLU A 33 -10.42 -5.48 4.18
N PHE A 34 -9.47 -4.68 4.69
CA PHE A 34 -8.31 -4.25 3.91
C PHE A 34 -7.35 -5.41 3.58
N SER A 35 -7.22 -6.40 4.46
CA SER A 35 -6.41 -7.60 4.15
C SER A 35 -7.04 -8.41 3.02
N PHE A 36 -8.36 -8.60 3.04
CA PHE A 36 -9.08 -9.24 1.94
C PHE A 36 -8.93 -8.47 0.63
N LEU A 37 -9.03 -7.15 0.70
CA LEU A 37 -8.90 -6.25 -0.42
C LEU A 37 -7.51 -6.27 -1.07
N LEU A 38 -6.46 -6.21 -0.24
CA LEU A 38 -5.07 -6.34 -0.68
C LEU A 38 -4.84 -7.69 -1.37
N ASN A 39 -5.37 -8.78 -0.80
CA ASN A 39 -5.29 -10.10 -1.41
C ASN A 39 -6.02 -10.17 -2.76
N SER A 40 -7.20 -9.58 -2.88
CA SER A 40 -7.94 -9.54 -4.15
C SER A 40 -7.19 -8.75 -5.24
N CYS A 41 -6.36 -7.77 -4.85
CA CYS A 41 -5.55 -7.01 -5.80
C CYS A 41 -4.36 -7.82 -6.35
N LEU A 42 -3.91 -8.89 -5.67
CA LEU A 42 -2.77 -9.72 -6.11
C LEU A 42 -3.04 -10.44 -7.43
N ASP A 43 -4.28 -10.85 -7.68
CA ASP A 43 -4.67 -11.47 -8.96
C ASP A 43 -4.46 -10.48 -10.13
N ILE A 44 -4.75 -9.20 -9.91
CA ILE A 44 -4.54 -8.13 -10.90
C ILE A 44 -3.04 -7.89 -11.13
N PHE A 45 -2.24 -7.93 -10.06
CA PHE A 45 -0.78 -7.89 -10.17
C PHE A 45 -0.26 -9.01 -11.05
N ASP A 46 -0.73 -10.25 -10.87
CA ASP A 46 -0.24 -11.40 -11.64
C ASP A 46 -0.66 -11.33 -13.11
N ILE A 47 -1.84 -10.81 -13.41
CA ILE A 47 -2.30 -10.57 -14.78
C ILE A 47 -1.43 -9.50 -15.46
N ARG A 48 -1.18 -8.38 -14.79
CA ARG A 48 -0.40 -7.26 -15.37
C ARG A 48 1.11 -7.52 -15.37
N CYS A 49 1.63 -8.30 -14.42
CA CYS A 49 3.05 -8.68 -14.39
C CYS A 49 3.42 -9.53 -15.61
N LYS A 50 2.50 -10.37 -16.12
CA LYS A 50 2.75 -11.17 -17.33
C LYS A 50 2.83 -10.34 -18.61
N GLN A 51 2.21 -9.17 -18.62
CA GLN A 51 2.15 -8.29 -19.79
C GLN A 51 3.29 -7.27 -19.82
N THR A 52 4.11 -7.22 -18.78
CA THR A 52 4.98 -6.08 -18.54
C THR A 52 6.34 -6.48 -17.96
N SER A 53 7.44 -5.97 -18.51
CA SER A 53 8.75 -6.63 -18.36
C SER A 53 9.71 -6.03 -17.32
N ILE A 54 9.53 -4.78 -16.84
CA ILE A 54 10.56 -4.06 -16.05
C ILE A 54 9.93 -3.04 -15.08
N ASP A 55 10.24 -3.14 -13.77
CA ASP A 55 10.00 -2.17 -12.65
C ASP A 55 8.83 -1.21 -12.89
N GLN A 56 7.60 -1.71 -12.74
CA GLN A 56 6.41 -0.99 -13.20
C GLN A 56 5.61 -0.38 -12.08
N ASP A 57 5.42 0.93 -12.23
CA ASP A 57 4.20 1.58 -11.81
C ASP A 57 3.03 0.93 -12.56
N LEU A 58 2.25 0.12 -11.87
CA LEU A 58 1.05 -0.50 -12.43
C LEU A 58 -0.12 0.49 -12.45
N GLY A 59 0.05 1.66 -11.83
CA GLY A 59 -0.96 2.70 -11.68
C GLY A 59 -2.16 2.20 -10.89
N LEU A 60 -3.33 2.71 -11.25
CA LEU A 60 -4.61 2.26 -10.70
C LEU A 60 -4.86 0.78 -11.04
N LEU A 61 -4.93 -0.06 -10.01
CA LEU A 61 -5.25 -1.49 -10.12
C LEU A 61 -6.75 -1.70 -10.13
N HIS A 62 -7.42 -1.15 -9.12
CA HIS A 62 -8.84 -1.39 -8.89
C HIS A 62 -9.47 -0.17 -8.23
N ALA A 63 -10.55 0.33 -8.82
CA ALA A 63 -11.49 1.22 -8.12
C ALA A 63 -12.45 0.31 -7.36
N ILE A 64 -12.26 0.24 -6.05
CA ILE A 64 -12.87 -0.77 -5.19
C ILE A 64 -14.32 -0.40 -4.90
N ASP A 65 -14.51 0.89 -4.61
CA ASP A 65 -15.81 1.50 -4.36
C ASP A 65 -15.73 2.96 -4.88
N GLU A 66 -16.83 3.69 -4.84
CA GLU A 66 -16.89 5.12 -5.19
C GLU A 66 -15.86 5.94 -4.36
N ARG A 67 -15.48 5.45 -3.18
CA ARG A 67 -14.58 6.13 -2.24
C ARG A 67 -13.14 5.65 -2.28
N LEU A 68 -12.86 4.40 -2.63
CA LEU A 68 -11.53 3.79 -2.46
C LEU A 68 -10.90 3.39 -3.80
N ALA A 69 -9.68 3.86 -4.03
CA ALA A 69 -8.86 3.52 -5.20
C ALA A 69 -7.58 2.80 -4.76
N ALA A 70 -7.34 1.60 -5.30
CA ALA A 70 -6.12 0.83 -5.07
C ALA A 70 -5.10 1.06 -6.18
N TYR A 71 -3.91 1.48 -5.77
CA TYR A 71 -2.75 1.68 -6.63
C TYR A 71 -1.69 0.61 -6.35
N GLY A 72 -0.95 0.23 -7.39
CA GLY A 72 0.06 -0.82 -7.33
C GLY A 72 1.39 -0.40 -7.90
N TRP A 73 2.46 -0.83 -7.24
CA TRP A 73 3.82 -0.74 -7.76
C TRP A 73 4.53 -2.06 -7.58
N LEU A 74 5.10 -2.60 -8.66
CA LEU A 74 5.92 -3.80 -8.62
C LEU A 74 7.40 -3.42 -8.69
N THR A 75 8.16 -3.82 -7.68
CA THR A 75 9.61 -3.58 -7.66
C THR A 75 10.37 -4.64 -8.46
N THR A 76 11.58 -4.32 -8.92
CA THR A 76 12.51 -5.27 -9.56
C THR A 76 12.79 -6.53 -8.75
N THR A 77 12.69 -6.45 -7.42
CA THR A 77 12.92 -7.58 -6.51
C THR A 77 11.71 -8.52 -6.37
N GLY A 78 10.59 -8.21 -7.03
CA GLY A 78 9.34 -8.97 -6.93
C GLY A 78 8.49 -8.61 -5.70
N VAL A 79 8.89 -7.59 -4.93
CA VAL A 79 8.06 -7.04 -3.85
C VAL A 79 6.96 -6.17 -4.46
N LYS A 80 5.73 -6.42 -4.06
CA LYS A 80 4.51 -5.74 -4.52
C LYS A 80 4.14 -4.69 -3.46
N LEU A 81 4.11 -3.42 -3.85
CA LEU A 81 3.70 -2.30 -3.00
C LEU A 81 2.28 -1.88 -3.40
N LEU A 82 1.41 -1.73 -2.41
CA LEU A 82 0.02 -1.34 -2.60
C LEU A 82 -0.29 -0.12 -1.75
N ILE A 83 -0.97 0.87 -2.33
CA ILE A 83 -1.48 2.04 -1.62
C ILE A 83 -2.94 2.18 -1.97
N ILE A 84 -3.80 2.13 -0.96
CA ILE A 84 -5.24 2.37 -1.10
C ILE A 84 -5.51 3.80 -0.64
N VAL A 85 -6.12 4.58 -1.51
CA VAL A 85 -6.43 5.99 -1.29
C VAL A 85 -7.94 6.14 -1.18
N ASP A 86 -8.38 6.84 -0.14
CA ASP A 86 -9.73 7.38 -0.01
C ASP A 86 -9.81 8.72 -0.74
N LEU A 87 -10.64 8.75 -1.79
CA LEU A 87 -10.83 9.89 -2.68
C LEU A 87 -11.72 10.98 -2.06
N PHE A 88 -12.58 10.64 -1.10
CA PHE A 88 -13.56 11.57 -0.53
C PHE A 88 -13.09 12.20 0.78
N GLY A 89 -12.21 11.54 1.53
CA GLY A 89 -11.72 12.05 2.82
C GLY A 89 -12.87 12.32 3.81
N GLN A 90 -12.56 12.82 5.01
CA GLN A 90 -13.57 13.13 6.02
C GLN A 90 -14.55 14.21 5.51
N GLU A 91 -15.73 13.79 5.03
CA GLU A 91 -16.90 14.66 4.94
C GLU A 91 -17.30 15.07 6.36
N GLU A 92 -16.90 16.26 6.81
CA GLU A 92 -17.66 16.87 7.89
C GLU A 92 -19.06 17.18 7.37
N ALA A 93 -20.06 16.70 8.10
CA ALA A 93 -21.47 16.92 7.87
C ALA A 93 -21.82 18.42 8.03
N SER A 94 -21.46 19.25 7.06
CA SER A 94 -21.94 20.62 6.95
C SER A 94 -22.68 20.82 5.63
N ALA A 95 -24.00 20.64 5.74
CA ALA A 95 -25.02 21.41 5.05
C ALA A 95 -24.69 21.93 3.63
N GLY A 96 -25.15 21.16 2.64
CA GLY A 96 -25.70 21.64 1.39
C GLY A 96 -24.98 22.80 0.69
N LYS A 97 -24.13 22.48 -0.27
CA LYS A 97 -24.09 23.16 -1.58
C LYS A 97 -23.15 22.44 -2.56
N GLN A 98 -23.76 22.05 -3.67
CA GLN A 98 -23.18 21.83 -4.99
C GLN A 98 -22.26 20.61 -5.16
N ALA A 99 -22.92 19.51 -5.54
CA ALA A 99 -22.38 18.54 -6.48
C ALA A 99 -21.76 19.27 -7.68
N GLY A 100 -20.47 19.03 -7.95
CA GLY A 100 -19.84 19.53 -9.17
C GLY A 100 -18.33 19.80 -9.17
N ALA A 101 -17.53 19.37 -8.18
CA ALA A 101 -16.08 19.66 -8.20
C ALA A 101 -15.14 18.60 -7.57
N ALA A 102 -15.59 17.36 -7.37
CA ALA A 102 -14.73 16.27 -6.88
C ALA A 102 -14.50 15.15 -7.92
N ILE A 103 -14.83 15.41 -9.19
CA ILE A 103 -14.80 14.42 -10.28
C ILE A 103 -13.45 14.40 -11.03
N ASN A 104 -12.53 15.31 -10.68
CA ASN A 104 -11.19 15.43 -11.26
C ASN A 104 -10.19 15.70 -10.12
N GLY A 105 -9.22 14.82 -9.85
CA GLY A 105 -8.18 15.23 -8.92
C GLY A 105 -6.95 14.35 -8.81
N LEU A 106 -7.12 13.05 -8.53
CA LEU A 106 -5.97 12.21 -8.24
C LEU A 106 -5.40 11.60 -9.52
N ARG A 107 -4.28 12.13 -9.98
CA ARG A 107 -3.52 11.54 -11.08
C ARG A 107 -2.61 10.47 -10.52
N ASP A 108 -2.29 9.44 -11.31
CA ASP A 108 -1.24 8.48 -10.95
C ASP A 108 0.08 9.19 -10.58
N SER A 109 0.32 10.36 -11.19
CA SER A 109 1.47 11.22 -10.91
C SER A 109 1.54 11.73 -9.46
N ASP A 110 0.42 11.84 -8.76
CA ASP A 110 0.36 12.34 -7.39
C ASP A 110 0.66 11.23 -6.36
N VAL A 111 0.46 9.97 -6.73
CA VAL A 111 0.74 8.81 -5.87
C VAL A 111 2.17 8.30 -6.06
N LYS A 112 2.79 8.56 -7.22
CA LYS A 112 4.19 8.20 -7.52
C LYS A 112 5.20 8.62 -6.44
N PRO A 113 5.18 9.85 -5.88
CA PRO A 113 6.10 10.24 -4.81
C PRO A 113 5.95 9.37 -3.56
N ALA A 114 4.71 9.00 -3.18
CA ALA A 114 4.46 8.10 -2.05
C ALA A 114 5.06 6.71 -2.28
N PHE A 115 4.89 6.15 -3.48
CA PHE A 115 5.53 4.89 -3.84
C PHE A 115 7.06 4.97 -3.83
N ARG A 116 7.64 6.06 -4.33
CA ARG A 116 9.10 6.28 -4.28
C ARG A 116 9.62 6.41 -2.86
N ALA A 117 8.90 7.11 -1.98
CA ALA A 117 9.24 7.21 -0.57
C ALA A 117 9.15 5.84 0.12
N LEU A 118 8.11 5.06 -0.17
CA LEU A 118 7.92 3.71 0.36
C LEU A 118 9.02 2.74 -0.13
N GLN A 119 9.35 2.80 -1.42
CA GLN A 119 10.45 2.04 -2.01
C GLN A 119 11.78 2.42 -1.34
N SER A 120 12.03 3.71 -1.11
CA SER A 120 13.24 4.19 -0.45
C SER A 120 13.33 3.70 1.01
N ALA A 121 12.21 3.72 1.75
CA ALA A 121 12.14 3.18 3.10
C ALA A 121 12.42 1.66 3.11
N TYR A 122 11.89 0.91 2.13
CA TYR A 122 12.16 -0.51 1.98
C TYR A 122 13.63 -0.80 1.61
N ILE A 123 14.24 0.01 0.74
CA ILE A 123 15.68 -0.11 0.43
C ILE A 123 16.52 0.15 1.68
N GLN A 124 16.19 1.15 2.50
CA GLN A 124 16.89 1.40 3.75
C GLN A 124 16.74 0.24 4.75
N LEU A 125 15.59 -0.45 4.73
CA LEU A 125 15.40 -1.66 5.50
C LEU A 125 16.32 -2.79 5.01
N LEU A 126 16.43 -2.99 3.69
CA LEU A 126 17.33 -3.99 3.09
C LEU A 126 18.82 -3.67 3.31
N GLN A 127 19.18 -2.40 3.47
CA GLN A 127 20.54 -1.99 3.84
C GLN A 127 20.91 -2.35 5.28
N ASN A 128 19.95 -2.79 6.11
CA ASN A 128 20.24 -3.27 7.44
C ASN A 128 20.83 -4.69 7.37
N PRO A 129 22.08 -4.91 7.84
CA PRO A 129 22.73 -6.21 7.76
C PRO A 129 22.07 -7.30 8.63
N PHE A 130 21.18 -6.92 9.55
CA PHE A 130 20.41 -7.84 10.38
C PHE A 130 19.02 -8.15 9.83
N TYR A 131 18.67 -7.61 8.66
CA TYR A 131 17.39 -7.85 8.03
C TYR A 131 17.56 -8.82 6.86
N SER A 132 16.94 -10.01 6.99
CA SER A 132 16.91 -11.02 5.94
C SER A 132 15.52 -11.04 5.30
N PRO A 133 15.37 -10.70 4.01
CA PRO A 133 14.06 -10.75 3.34
C PRO A 133 13.50 -12.18 3.22
N ASP A 134 14.36 -13.20 3.32
CA ASP A 134 13.97 -14.61 3.24
C ASP A 134 13.38 -15.16 4.55
N ASP A 135 13.54 -14.48 5.69
CA ASP A 135 12.90 -14.87 6.97
C ASP A 135 11.37 -14.78 6.91
N HIS A 136 10.85 -14.04 5.92
CA HIS A 136 9.43 -13.82 5.71
C HIS A 136 8.81 -14.77 4.67
N VAL A 137 9.60 -15.66 4.06
CA VAL A 137 9.10 -16.61 3.07
C VAL A 137 8.56 -17.84 3.82
N PRO A 138 7.29 -18.23 3.63
CA PRO A 138 6.76 -19.45 4.24
C PRO A 138 7.52 -20.66 3.69
N ILE A 139 8.26 -21.37 4.54
CA ILE A 139 8.93 -22.62 4.17
C ILE A 139 7.85 -23.71 4.02
N PRO A 140 7.66 -24.30 2.82
CA PRO A 140 6.68 -25.35 2.61
C PRO A 140 7.19 -26.65 3.24
N GLY A 141 6.66 -27.01 4.42
CA GLY A 141 6.94 -28.31 5.05
C GLY A 141 6.81 -28.37 6.58
N ASN A 142 6.79 -27.24 7.29
CA ASN A 142 6.75 -27.23 8.75
C ASN A 142 5.41 -26.68 9.28
N THR A 143 4.45 -27.56 9.51
CA THR A 143 3.08 -27.24 9.97
C THR A 143 3.00 -26.63 11.38
N ALA A 144 4.11 -26.62 12.13
CA ALA A 144 4.21 -25.94 13.43
C ALA A 144 4.75 -24.50 13.33
N SER A 145 5.35 -24.10 12.19
CA SER A 145 5.97 -22.78 11.97
C SER A 145 5.10 -21.84 11.15
N SER A 146 3.91 -22.28 10.73
CA SER A 146 2.95 -21.46 9.97
C SER A 146 2.46 -20.23 10.74
N LEU A 147 2.57 -20.22 12.08
CA LEU A 147 2.30 -19.04 12.91
C LEU A 147 3.46 -18.03 12.88
N SER A 148 4.68 -18.49 12.57
CA SER A 148 5.90 -17.67 12.43
C SER A 148 6.16 -17.24 10.99
N ALA A 149 5.48 -17.86 10.01
CA ALA A 149 5.69 -17.68 8.58
C ALA A 149 5.21 -16.33 8.01
N CYS A 150 4.56 -15.51 8.85
CA CYS A 150 4.18 -14.13 8.56
C CYS A 150 4.67 -13.23 9.68
N GLN A 151 5.96 -13.29 10.06
CA GLN A 151 6.50 -12.24 10.91
C GLN A 151 6.41 -10.93 10.10
N PRO A 152 5.60 -9.94 10.53
CA PRO A 152 5.61 -8.65 9.85
C PRO A 152 6.98 -8.01 10.02
N ILE A 153 7.33 -7.10 9.11
CA ILE A 153 8.53 -6.29 9.24
C ILE A 153 8.55 -5.65 10.64
N SER A 154 9.42 -6.14 11.51
CA SER A 154 9.48 -5.75 12.92
C SER A 154 10.33 -4.49 13.15
N ASN A 155 10.86 -3.91 12.07
CA ASN A 155 11.72 -2.74 12.16
C ASN A 155 10.90 -1.47 12.44
N LEU A 156 11.08 -0.91 13.64
CA LEU A 156 10.37 0.30 14.09
C LEU A 156 10.62 1.52 13.19
N LYS A 157 11.83 1.66 12.63
CA LYS A 157 12.15 2.78 11.73
C LYS A 157 11.33 2.68 10.45
N PHE A 158 11.25 1.50 9.86
CA PHE A 158 10.42 1.26 8.68
C PHE A 158 8.94 1.57 8.95
N VAL A 159 8.39 1.05 10.05
CA VAL A 159 6.99 1.33 10.45
C VAL A 159 6.75 2.83 10.65
N ALA A 160 7.69 3.53 11.30
CA ALA A 160 7.60 4.97 11.49
C ALA A 160 7.67 5.74 10.16
N ASP A 161 8.52 5.31 9.22
CA ASP A 161 8.62 5.91 7.90
C ASP A 161 7.34 5.67 7.07
N VAL A 162 6.76 4.47 7.10
CA VAL A 162 5.47 4.16 6.45
C VAL A 162 4.36 5.02 7.03
N LYS A 163 4.30 5.13 8.36
CA LYS A 163 3.33 5.98 9.04
C LYS A 163 3.51 7.45 8.64
N ARG A 164 4.76 7.95 8.62
CA ARG A 164 5.07 9.31 8.16
C ARG A 164 4.57 9.52 6.74
N ILE A 165 4.80 8.58 5.83
CA ILE A 165 4.34 8.68 4.43
C ILE A 165 2.81 8.81 4.38
N GLY A 166 2.07 7.94 5.07
CA GLY A 166 0.60 8.00 5.06
C GLY A 166 0.03 9.27 5.72
N ASP A 167 0.63 9.74 6.80
CA ASP A 167 0.17 10.94 7.52
C ASP A 167 0.54 12.25 6.79
N SER A 168 1.68 12.29 6.08
CA SER A 168 2.17 13.49 5.39
C SER A 168 1.74 13.60 3.93
N TRP A 169 1.26 12.51 3.33
CA TRP A 169 0.84 12.52 1.93
C TRP A 169 -0.43 13.35 1.73
N ALA A 170 -0.36 14.26 0.77
CA ALA A 170 -1.50 14.90 0.15
C ALA A 170 -1.27 15.00 -1.37
N PRO A 171 -2.33 15.07 -2.19
CA PRO A 171 -2.16 15.27 -3.62
C PRO A 171 -1.31 16.53 -3.91
N GLY A 172 -0.26 16.38 -4.71
CA GLY A 172 0.68 17.46 -5.04
C GLY A 172 1.84 17.70 -4.07
N THR A 173 1.93 16.98 -2.94
CA THR A 173 3.12 17.05 -2.07
C THR A 173 4.25 16.18 -2.60
N SER A 174 5.46 16.74 -2.67
CA SER A 174 6.68 15.95 -2.88
C SER A 174 7.16 15.44 -1.51
N LEU A 175 7.13 14.12 -1.32
CA LEU A 175 7.56 13.41 -0.10
C LEU A 175 9.03 13.03 -0.15
#